data_AF-A0A8T3DAQ8-F1
#
_entry.id   AF-A0A8T3DAQ8-F1
#
_cell.length_a   1.000
_cell.length_b   1.000
_cell.length_c   1.000
_cell.angle_alpha   90.00
_cell.angle_beta   90.00
_cell.angle_gamma   90.00
#
_symmetry.space_group_name_H-M   'P 1'
#
loop_
_entity.id
_entity.type
_entity.pdbx_description
1 polymer ?
#
loop_
_entity_poly.entity_id
_entity_poly.type
_entity_poly.pdbx_seq_one_letter_code
_entity_poly.pdbx_strand_id
1 'polypeptide(L)'
;MVWYQKFEYAVGHWLQKTAEHVFGSVLCSPGCFSLFRGSALMDDNVLKRYTTTATRASEYVQYDQGEDRWLCTLLLQQGWRVEYNAASDAYTNAPQEFKEFYNQRRRWGPSTLANTLDLLHSGRETAKRNTSISMLYIFYQIFTVGSSILGPASVSLMVAGAFQFVFRMEGTLAIIVSVIPPIIYMAICFTCKPNLQITIAGILSVLYAFLMTASFFSIIGDMVMQGTFITPTGIFLLSMSILYLVTAILHPQEFSMIIYGLMYFICIPSGYLLLTIYSLVNMHIVSWGTRESSRDKVEGKAAGLLCDRTCKLCCWDLKCQVSQETTNMALLQIQNTINPNAAAAHTAVIQQQIQGVDENPSSMKTELQAVENGPQSTQHKSKEVDTKGLPTDESDSESKRR
;
A
#
# COMPACT_ATOMS: atom_id res chain seq x y z
N MET A 1 6.53 -8.83 14.71
CA MET A 1 5.80 -8.66 13.44
C MET A 1 5.93 -9.85 12.49
N VAL A 2 7.13 -10.39 12.26
CA VAL A 2 7.33 -11.48 11.29
C VAL A 2 6.44 -12.70 11.56
N TRP A 3 6.37 -13.20 12.81
CA TRP A 3 5.54 -14.37 13.15
C TRP A 3 4.04 -14.14 12.92
N TYR A 4 3.54 -12.94 13.26
CA TYR A 4 2.15 -12.55 12.97
C TYR A 4 1.86 -12.64 11.47
N GLN A 5 2.75 -12.07 10.64
CA GLN A 5 2.58 -12.08 9.19
C GLN A 5 2.72 -13.49 8.60
N LYS A 6 3.63 -14.32 9.11
CA LYS A 6 3.75 -15.72 8.67
C LYS A 6 2.43 -16.47 8.81
N PHE A 7 1.79 -16.38 9.98
CA PHE A 7 0.49 -17.03 10.20
C PHE A 7 -0.62 -16.42 9.33
N GLU A 8 -0.69 -15.09 9.27
CA GLU A 8 -1.70 -14.39 8.49
C GLU A 8 -1.61 -14.72 6.99
N TYR A 9 -0.40 -14.78 6.44
CA TYR A 9 -0.18 -15.18 5.04
C TYR A 9 -0.56 -16.65 4.83
N ALA A 10 -0.17 -17.54 5.75
CA ALA A 10 -0.52 -18.95 5.68
C ALA A 10 -2.05 -19.12 5.62
N VAL A 11 -2.79 -18.58 6.60
CA VAL A 11 -4.26 -18.64 6.64
C VAL A 11 -4.88 -17.96 5.40
N GLY A 12 -4.33 -16.83 4.97
CA GLY A 12 -4.79 -16.11 3.78
C GLY A 12 -4.68 -16.95 2.51
N HIS A 13 -3.61 -17.73 2.34
CA HIS A 13 -3.44 -18.59 1.16
C HIS A 13 -4.24 -19.89 1.28
N TRP A 14 -4.18 -20.55 2.45
CA TRP A 14 -4.88 -21.81 2.69
C TRP A 14 -6.39 -21.69 2.54
N LEU A 15 -6.98 -20.59 3.04
CA LEU A 15 -8.42 -20.41 3.06
C LEU A 15 -8.89 -19.41 2.01
N GLN A 16 -8.46 -18.16 2.10
CA GLN A 16 -9.04 -17.09 1.29
C GLN A 16 -8.67 -17.20 -0.19
N LYS A 17 -7.38 -17.29 -0.52
CA LYS A 17 -6.93 -17.34 -1.93
C LYS A 17 -7.36 -18.62 -2.62
N THR A 18 -7.35 -19.73 -1.89
CA THR A 18 -7.88 -21.01 -2.37
C THR A 18 -9.39 -20.91 -2.63
N ALA A 19 -10.18 -20.33 -1.72
CA ALA A 19 -11.61 -20.12 -1.94
C ALA A 19 -11.90 -19.18 -3.12
N GLU A 20 -11.18 -18.06 -3.23
CA GLU A 20 -11.26 -17.14 -4.37
C GLU A 20 -11.01 -17.88 -5.69
N HIS A 21 -9.95 -18.69 -5.77
CA HIS A 21 -9.61 -19.46 -6.96
C HIS A 21 -10.65 -20.52 -7.33
N VAL A 22 -11.17 -21.25 -6.34
CA VAL A 22 -12.15 -22.34 -6.55
C VAL A 22 -13.51 -21.78 -6.95
N PHE A 23 -13.99 -20.72 -6.28
CA PHE A 23 -15.30 -20.11 -6.62
C PHE A 23 -15.26 -19.24 -7.87
N GLY A 24 -14.08 -18.76 -8.26
CA GLY A 24 -13.91 -18.03 -9.51
C GLY A 24 -12.46 -17.69 -9.82
N SER A 25 -11.98 -16.58 -9.28
CA SER A 25 -10.66 -16.05 -9.60
C SER A 25 -10.07 -15.26 -8.43
N VAL A 26 -8.74 -15.17 -8.38
CA VAL A 26 -8.04 -14.38 -7.35
C VAL A 26 -8.16 -12.88 -7.65
N LEU A 27 -8.29 -12.05 -6.61
CA LEU A 27 -8.46 -10.60 -6.72
C LEU A 27 -7.16 -9.77 -6.61
N CYS A 28 -6.01 -10.42 -6.50
CA CYS A 28 -4.72 -9.77 -6.33
C CYS A 28 -3.60 -10.71 -6.75
N SER A 29 -2.73 -10.23 -7.63
CA SER A 29 -1.53 -10.94 -8.08
C SER A 29 -0.33 -10.11 -7.63
N PRO A 30 0.39 -10.51 -6.57
CA PRO A 30 1.51 -9.71 -6.06
C PRO A 30 2.62 -9.60 -7.09
N GLY A 31 3.15 -8.41 -7.31
CA GLY A 31 4.09 -8.12 -8.42
C GLY A 31 5.31 -9.05 -8.52
N CYS A 32 5.90 -9.48 -7.40
CA CYS A 32 7.09 -10.35 -7.40
C CYS A 32 6.80 -11.85 -7.61
N PHE A 33 5.54 -12.25 -7.66
CA PHE A 33 5.13 -13.65 -7.68
C PHE A 33 3.91 -13.86 -8.59
N SER A 34 3.98 -13.29 -9.79
CA SER A 34 2.90 -13.36 -10.78
C SER A 34 3.46 -13.51 -12.19
N LEU A 35 2.83 -14.34 -13.01
CA LEU A 35 3.13 -14.48 -14.43
C LEU A 35 1.89 -14.09 -15.25
N PHE A 36 2.06 -13.16 -16.17
CA PHE A 36 0.97 -12.67 -17.03
C PHE A 36 1.21 -13.08 -18.47
N ARG A 37 0.12 -13.47 -19.15
CA ARG A 37 0.13 -13.66 -20.60
C ARG A 37 0.17 -12.29 -21.27
N GLY A 38 1.17 -12.06 -22.13
CA GLY A 38 1.31 -10.78 -22.84
C GLY A 38 0.05 -10.38 -23.60
N SER A 39 -0.63 -11.32 -24.26
CA SER A 39 -1.89 -11.03 -24.96
C SER A 39 -3.03 -10.58 -24.05
N ALA A 40 -3.06 -11.03 -22.79
CA ALA A 40 -4.08 -10.59 -21.83
C ALA A 40 -3.79 -9.18 -21.31
N LEU A 41 -2.52 -8.82 -21.14
CA LEU A 41 -2.12 -7.46 -20.79
C LEU A 41 -2.40 -6.49 -21.95
N MET A 42 -2.17 -6.92 -23.18
CA MET A 42 -2.39 -6.13 -24.40
C MET A 42 -3.85 -6.09 -24.85
N ASP A 43 -4.76 -6.73 -24.11
CA ASP A 43 -6.19 -6.69 -24.40
C ASP A 43 -6.75 -5.26 -24.21
N ASP A 44 -7.84 -4.99 -24.92
CA ASP A 44 -8.46 -3.69 -24.98
C ASP A 44 -8.85 -3.24 -23.57
N ASN A 45 -8.44 -2.02 -23.21
CA ASN A 45 -8.71 -1.40 -21.93
C ASN A 45 -8.08 -2.09 -20.69
N VAL A 46 -7.16 -3.07 -20.85
CA VAL A 46 -6.30 -3.50 -19.73
C VAL A 46 -5.14 -2.54 -19.59
N LEU A 47 -4.11 -2.64 -20.43
CA LEU A 47 -2.91 -1.80 -20.29
C LEU A 47 -3.23 -0.31 -20.39
N LYS A 48 -4.12 0.09 -21.31
CA LYS A 48 -4.55 1.49 -21.49
C LYS A 48 -5.12 2.11 -20.21
N ARG A 49 -5.95 1.36 -19.46
CA ARG A 49 -6.53 1.85 -18.20
C ARG A 49 -5.52 1.73 -17.05
N TYR A 50 -4.71 0.67 -17.04
CA TYR A 50 -3.68 0.48 -16.04
C TYR A 50 -2.65 1.62 -16.04
N THR A 51 -2.25 2.12 -17.22
CA THR A 51 -1.31 3.23 -17.35
C THR A 51 -1.95 4.62 -17.22
N THR A 52 -3.23 4.70 -16.86
CA THR A 52 -3.90 5.99 -16.69
C THR A 52 -3.43 6.66 -15.40
N THR A 53 -2.93 7.89 -15.50
CA THR A 53 -2.51 8.68 -14.35
C THR A 53 -3.71 8.99 -13.45
N ALA A 54 -3.58 8.71 -12.14
CA ALA A 54 -4.60 9.06 -11.17
C ALA A 54 -4.77 10.59 -11.06
N THR A 55 -6.01 11.06 -11.20
CA THR A 55 -6.36 12.49 -11.09
C THR A 55 -7.35 12.74 -9.98
N ARG A 56 -8.26 11.79 -9.72
CA ARG A 56 -9.27 11.86 -8.67
C ARG A 56 -8.85 11.09 -7.41
N ALA A 57 -9.37 11.50 -6.25
CA ALA A 57 -9.03 10.87 -4.97
C ALA A 57 -9.25 9.34 -4.95
N SER A 58 -10.35 8.86 -5.53
CA SER A 58 -10.63 7.42 -5.63
C SER A 58 -9.60 6.67 -6.49
N GLU A 59 -9.09 7.31 -7.55
CA GLU A 59 -8.10 6.74 -8.46
C GLU A 59 -6.75 6.58 -7.77
N TYR A 60 -6.37 7.50 -6.87
CA TYR A 60 -5.16 7.33 -6.07
C TYR A 60 -5.22 6.10 -5.15
N VAL A 61 -6.39 5.83 -4.55
CA VAL A 61 -6.59 4.64 -3.71
C VAL A 61 -6.63 3.36 -4.56
N GLN A 62 -7.22 3.43 -5.75
CA GLN A 62 -7.42 2.25 -6.59
C GLN A 62 -6.16 1.92 -7.41
N TYR A 63 -5.64 2.89 -8.17
CA TYR A 63 -4.58 2.71 -9.16
C TYR A 63 -3.19 2.78 -8.51
N ASP A 64 -2.92 3.83 -7.73
CA ASP A 64 -1.58 4.09 -7.19
C ASP A 64 -1.27 3.28 -5.93
N GLN A 65 -2.24 3.14 -5.03
CA GLN A 65 -2.08 2.37 -3.81
C GLN A 65 -2.26 0.86 -4.05
N GLY A 66 -3.08 0.49 -5.03
CA GLY A 66 -3.54 -0.87 -5.29
C GLY A 66 -3.17 -1.45 -6.65
N GLU A 67 -2.03 -1.06 -7.25
CA GLU A 67 -1.68 -1.39 -8.64
C GLU A 67 -1.89 -2.86 -9.02
N ASP A 68 -1.42 -3.81 -8.19
CA ASP A 68 -1.60 -5.25 -8.40
C ASP A 68 -3.08 -5.67 -8.45
N ARG A 69 -3.91 -5.10 -7.56
CA ARG A 69 -5.35 -5.36 -7.49
C ARG A 69 -6.10 -4.68 -8.62
N TRP A 70 -5.66 -3.49 -8.99
CA TRP A 70 -6.22 -2.75 -10.10
C TRP A 70 -6.04 -3.52 -11.40
N LEU A 71 -4.83 -4.02 -11.66
CA LEU A 71 -4.56 -4.86 -12.83
C LEU A 71 -5.42 -6.12 -12.84
N CYS A 72 -5.54 -6.82 -11.70
CA CYS A 72 -6.42 -7.98 -11.60
C CYS A 72 -7.88 -7.63 -11.89
N THR A 73 -8.37 -6.49 -11.38
CA THR A 73 -9.75 -6.04 -11.58
C THR A 73 -10.01 -5.77 -13.06
N LEU A 74 -9.08 -5.14 -13.76
CA LEU A 74 -9.15 -4.91 -15.20
C LEU A 74 -9.17 -6.22 -15.99
N LEU A 75 -8.28 -7.17 -15.67
CA LEU A 75 -8.24 -8.49 -16.31
C LEU A 75 -9.57 -9.23 -16.14
N LEU A 76 -10.12 -9.23 -14.92
CA LEU A 76 -11.41 -9.85 -14.61
C LEU A 76 -12.55 -9.23 -15.42
N GLN A 77 -12.62 -7.89 -15.47
CA GLN A 77 -13.62 -7.14 -16.22
C GLN A 77 -13.54 -7.39 -17.74
N GLN A 78 -12.35 -7.71 -18.27
CA GLN A 78 -12.14 -8.09 -19.67
C GLN A 78 -12.38 -9.57 -19.99
N GLY A 79 -12.69 -10.40 -18.99
CA GLY A 79 -12.97 -11.82 -19.21
C GLY A 79 -11.82 -12.78 -18.92
N TRP A 80 -10.67 -12.27 -18.46
CA TRP A 80 -9.53 -13.11 -18.09
C TRP A 80 -9.67 -13.67 -16.67
N ARG A 81 -9.15 -14.88 -16.47
CA ARG A 81 -9.05 -15.51 -15.16
C ARG A 81 -7.66 -15.29 -14.58
N VAL A 82 -7.60 -15.05 -13.28
CA VAL A 82 -6.37 -15.03 -12.48
C VAL A 82 -6.35 -16.26 -11.58
N GLU A 83 -5.38 -17.13 -11.78
CA GLU A 83 -5.28 -18.42 -11.11
C GLU A 83 -4.29 -18.40 -9.95
N TYR A 84 -4.66 -19.06 -8.85
CA TYR A 84 -3.75 -19.38 -7.76
C TYR A 84 -3.11 -20.73 -8.04
N ASN A 85 -1.78 -20.81 -8.01
CA ASN A 85 -1.06 -22.06 -8.11
C ASN A 85 -0.38 -22.39 -6.78
N ALA A 86 -0.90 -23.40 -6.08
CA ALA A 86 -0.36 -23.85 -4.79
C ALA A 86 1.04 -24.50 -4.90
N ALA A 87 1.48 -24.89 -6.10
CA ALA A 87 2.81 -25.46 -6.33
C ALA A 87 3.89 -24.43 -6.66
N SER A 88 3.52 -23.14 -6.70
CA SER A 88 4.48 -22.06 -6.96
C SER A 88 5.00 -21.51 -5.63
N ASP A 89 6.30 -21.24 -5.56
CA ASP A 89 6.96 -20.70 -4.36
C ASP A 89 7.71 -19.41 -4.67
N ALA A 90 7.64 -18.46 -3.73
CA ALA A 90 8.50 -17.28 -3.73
C ALA A 90 8.85 -16.86 -2.30
N TYR A 91 10.09 -16.39 -2.13
CA TYR A 91 10.58 -15.84 -0.86
C TYR A 91 10.65 -14.33 -0.94
N THR A 92 10.14 -13.66 0.09
CA THR A 92 10.22 -12.22 0.23
C THR A 92 10.46 -11.82 1.68
N ASN A 93 10.95 -10.60 1.87
CA ASN A 93 11.16 -10.04 3.19
C ASN A 93 9.85 -9.49 3.74
N ALA A 94 9.47 -9.94 4.93
CA ALA A 94 8.34 -9.40 5.66
C ALA A 94 8.78 -8.18 6.49
N PRO A 95 7.91 -7.17 6.66
CA PRO A 95 8.13 -6.06 7.58
C PRO A 95 8.56 -6.55 8.97
N GLN A 96 9.69 -6.05 9.46
CA GLN A 96 10.21 -6.43 10.77
C GLN A 96 9.69 -5.49 11.86
N GLU A 97 9.58 -4.21 11.52
CA GLU A 97 9.15 -3.16 12.44
C GLU A 97 7.63 -2.94 12.40
N PHE A 98 7.07 -2.54 13.54
CA PHE A 98 5.65 -2.22 13.66
C PHE A 98 5.25 -1.05 12.74
N LYS A 99 6.11 -0.03 12.64
CA LYS A 99 5.88 1.14 11.78
C LYS A 99 5.82 0.77 10.31
N GLU A 100 6.77 -0.04 9.85
CA GLU A 100 6.83 -0.53 8.48
C GLU A 100 5.56 -1.32 8.13
N PHE A 101 5.14 -2.23 9.02
CA PHE A 101 3.90 -2.98 8.86
C PHE A 101 2.66 -2.09 8.77
N TYR A 102 2.50 -1.11 9.68
CA TYR A 102 1.35 -0.19 9.64
C TYR A 102 1.31 0.64 8.36
N ASN A 103 2.47 1.13 7.90
CA ASN A 103 2.57 1.88 6.65
C ASN A 103 2.23 1.02 5.42
N GLN A 104 2.68 -0.24 5.40
CA GLN A 104 2.28 -1.18 4.34
C GLN A 104 0.76 -1.35 4.31
N ARG A 105 0.15 -1.56 5.47
CA ARG A 105 -1.28 -1.86 5.58
C ARG A 105 -2.20 -0.67 5.38
N ARG A 106 -1.72 0.53 5.66
CA ARG A 106 -2.37 1.80 5.28
C ARG A 106 -2.74 1.81 3.79
N ARG A 107 -1.91 1.21 2.95
CA ARG A 107 -2.10 1.15 1.50
C ARG A 107 -2.97 -0.04 1.08
N TRP A 108 -2.73 -1.21 1.69
CA TRP A 108 -3.41 -2.46 1.29
C TRP A 108 -4.88 -2.51 1.66
N GLY A 109 -5.26 -2.03 2.86
CA GLY A 109 -6.65 -2.08 3.32
C GLY A 109 -7.60 -1.30 2.39
N PRO A 110 -7.39 0.02 2.23
CA PRO A 110 -8.22 0.86 1.38
C PRO A 110 -8.26 0.41 -0.09
N SER A 111 -7.10 0.05 -0.67
CA SER A 111 -7.06 -0.43 -2.06
C SER A 111 -7.77 -1.75 -2.27
N THR A 112 -7.75 -2.65 -1.28
CA THR A 112 -8.55 -3.89 -1.30
C THR A 112 -10.02 -3.56 -1.36
N LEU A 113 -10.49 -2.68 -0.47
CA LEU A 113 -11.90 -2.28 -0.42
C LEU A 113 -12.33 -1.60 -1.73
N ALA A 114 -11.55 -0.64 -2.22
CA ALA A 114 -11.88 0.11 -3.43
C ALA A 114 -11.97 -0.78 -4.68
N ASN A 115 -10.99 -1.65 -4.91
CA ASN A 115 -10.98 -2.53 -6.09
C ASN A 115 -12.07 -3.60 -6.01
N THR A 116 -12.32 -4.18 -4.82
CA THR A 116 -13.42 -5.16 -4.68
C THR A 116 -14.78 -4.47 -4.87
N LEU A 117 -14.97 -3.24 -4.38
CA LEU A 117 -16.22 -2.50 -4.62
C LEU A 117 -16.43 -2.16 -6.11
N ASP A 118 -15.37 -1.83 -6.86
CA ASP A 118 -15.46 -1.62 -8.31
C ASP A 118 -15.87 -2.91 -9.05
N LEU A 119 -15.29 -4.05 -8.67
CA LEU A 119 -15.68 -5.36 -9.19
C LEU A 119 -17.15 -5.69 -8.84
N LEU A 120 -17.59 -5.40 -7.61
CA LEU A 120 -18.96 -5.63 -7.19
C LEU A 120 -19.95 -4.73 -7.94
N HIS A 121 -19.60 -3.45 -8.14
CA HIS A 121 -20.40 -2.51 -8.91
C HIS A 121 -20.60 -2.98 -10.36
N SER A 122 -19.53 -3.48 -10.98
CA SER A 122 -19.53 -4.05 -12.33
C SER A 122 -19.84 -5.56 -12.36
N GLY A 123 -20.26 -6.15 -11.24
CA GLY A 123 -20.25 -7.61 -11.04
C GLY A 123 -21.16 -8.37 -11.99
N ARG A 124 -22.34 -7.81 -12.30
CA ARG A 124 -23.29 -8.43 -13.24
C ARG A 124 -22.76 -8.44 -14.67
N GLU A 125 -22.11 -7.36 -15.11
CA GLU A 125 -21.53 -7.29 -16.45
C GLU A 125 -20.26 -8.12 -16.55
N THR A 126 -19.45 -8.13 -15.49
CA THR A 126 -18.27 -8.98 -15.38
C THR A 126 -18.65 -10.46 -15.44
N ALA A 127 -19.70 -10.88 -14.74
CA ALA A 127 -20.18 -12.27 -14.78
C ALA A 127 -20.72 -12.71 -16.15
N LYS A 128 -21.23 -11.77 -16.96
CA LYS A 128 -21.64 -12.07 -18.34
C LYS A 128 -20.44 -12.23 -19.27
N ARG A 129 -19.38 -11.44 -19.05
CA ARG A 129 -18.18 -11.43 -19.90
C ARG A 129 -17.16 -12.50 -19.53
N ASN A 130 -17.02 -12.77 -18.24
CA ASN A 130 -16.03 -13.68 -17.67
C ASN A 130 -16.69 -14.95 -17.16
N THR A 131 -16.48 -16.07 -17.85
CA THR A 131 -17.06 -17.37 -17.47
C THR A 131 -16.57 -17.89 -16.12
N SER A 132 -15.45 -17.35 -15.62
CA SER A 132 -14.90 -17.70 -14.30
C SER A 132 -15.59 -16.95 -13.16
N ILE A 133 -16.38 -15.92 -13.45
CA ILE A 133 -17.05 -15.09 -12.45
C ILE A 133 -18.54 -15.41 -12.44
N SER A 134 -18.99 -16.13 -11.42
CA SER A 134 -20.39 -16.47 -11.23
C SER A 134 -21.11 -15.46 -10.32
N MET A 135 -22.45 -15.45 -10.35
CA MET A 135 -23.21 -14.65 -9.36
C MET A 135 -23.00 -15.13 -7.92
N LEU A 136 -22.70 -16.42 -7.72
CA LEU A 136 -22.31 -16.96 -6.41
C LEU A 136 -20.96 -16.37 -5.95
N TYR A 137 -20.00 -16.24 -6.87
CA TYR A 137 -18.73 -15.58 -6.58
C TYR A 137 -18.93 -14.10 -6.22
N ILE A 138 -19.79 -13.37 -6.94
CA ILE A 138 -20.16 -11.99 -6.58
C ILE A 138 -20.78 -11.94 -5.18
N PHE A 139 -21.69 -12.85 -4.85
CA PHE A 139 -22.28 -12.95 -3.51
C PHE A 139 -21.22 -13.23 -2.43
N TYR A 140 -20.29 -14.14 -2.68
CA TYR A 140 -19.14 -14.40 -1.81
C TYR A 140 -18.31 -13.14 -1.56
N GLN A 141 -18.06 -12.33 -2.60
CA GLN A 141 -17.32 -11.08 -2.47
C GLN A 141 -18.12 -10.01 -1.70
N ILE A 142 -19.44 -9.95 -1.85
CA ILE A 142 -20.31 -9.08 -1.02
C ILE A 142 -20.18 -9.46 0.45
N PHE A 143 -20.25 -10.76 0.76
CA PHE A 143 -20.09 -11.25 2.13
C PHE A 143 -18.69 -10.91 2.70
N THR A 144 -17.63 -11.08 1.92
CA THR A 144 -16.25 -10.74 2.32
C THR A 144 -16.09 -9.26 2.63
N VAL A 145 -16.63 -8.37 1.78
CA VAL A 145 -16.62 -6.92 2.03
C VAL A 145 -17.44 -6.57 3.26
N GLY A 146 -18.66 -7.11 3.38
CA GLY A 146 -19.53 -6.90 4.54
C GLY A 146 -18.86 -7.33 5.85
N SER A 147 -18.27 -8.53 5.88
CA SER A 147 -17.54 -9.04 7.04
C SER A 147 -16.34 -8.16 7.41
N SER A 148 -15.64 -7.62 6.42
CA SER A 148 -14.49 -6.73 6.65
C SER A 148 -14.90 -5.40 7.29
N ILE A 149 -16.04 -4.84 6.86
CA ILE A 149 -16.63 -3.61 7.44
C ILE A 149 -17.09 -3.85 8.89
N LEU A 150 -17.62 -5.03 9.20
CA LEU A 150 -18.07 -5.42 10.54
C LEU A 150 -16.92 -5.81 11.49
N GLY A 151 -15.69 -5.97 10.97
CA GLY A 151 -14.51 -6.39 11.73
C GLY A 151 -14.26 -5.56 12.99
N PRO A 152 -14.10 -4.22 12.90
CA PRO A 152 -13.87 -3.37 14.07
C PRO A 152 -14.95 -3.48 15.16
N ALA A 153 -16.22 -3.58 14.77
CA ALA A 153 -17.34 -3.74 15.70
C ALA A 153 -17.28 -5.09 16.40
N SER A 154 -16.98 -6.17 15.65
CA SER A 154 -16.84 -7.53 16.19
C SER A 154 -15.71 -7.62 17.21
N VAL A 155 -14.57 -6.97 16.95
CA VAL A 155 -13.46 -6.89 17.91
C VAL A 155 -13.86 -6.11 19.16
N SER A 156 -14.59 -5.00 19.01
CA SER A 156 -15.04 -4.20 20.16
C SER A 156 -15.99 -5.00 21.06
N LEU A 157 -16.92 -5.76 20.47
CA LEU A 157 -17.79 -6.69 21.21
C LEU A 157 -17.00 -7.81 21.91
N MET A 158 -15.98 -8.36 21.25
CA MET A 158 -15.09 -9.35 21.85
C MET A 158 -14.36 -8.79 23.07
N VAL A 159 -13.88 -7.54 23.00
CA VAL A 159 -13.28 -6.82 24.13
C VAL A 159 -14.30 -6.54 25.23
N ALA A 160 -15.53 -6.15 24.89
CA ALA A 160 -16.60 -5.96 25.87
C ALA A 160 -16.90 -7.25 26.65
N GLY A 161 -16.94 -8.40 25.96
CA GLY A 161 -17.09 -9.71 26.62
C GLY A 161 -15.98 -10.00 27.63
N ALA A 162 -14.74 -9.61 27.32
CA ALA A 162 -13.63 -9.70 28.27
C ALA A 162 -13.86 -8.86 29.52
N PHE A 163 -14.37 -7.63 29.36
CA PHE A 163 -14.65 -6.77 30.49
C PHE A 163 -15.77 -7.29 31.40
N GLN A 164 -16.81 -7.88 30.81
CA GLN A 164 -17.89 -8.50 31.58
C GLN A 164 -17.38 -9.66 32.43
N PHE A 165 -16.51 -10.51 31.87
CA PHE A 165 -16.01 -11.67 32.60
C PHE A 165 -14.94 -11.33 33.64
N VAL A 166 -13.90 -10.59 33.23
CA VAL A 166 -12.71 -10.31 34.06
C VAL A 166 -13.03 -9.30 35.16
N PHE A 167 -13.68 -8.19 34.80
CA PHE A 167 -13.96 -7.08 35.73
C PHE A 167 -15.38 -7.13 36.30
N ARG A 168 -16.18 -8.17 35.96
CA ARG A 168 -17.57 -8.34 36.42
C ARG A 168 -18.43 -7.10 36.14
N MET A 169 -18.17 -6.43 35.03
CA MET A 169 -18.91 -5.25 34.61
C MET A 169 -20.28 -5.61 34.04
N GLU A 170 -21.27 -4.74 34.24
CA GLU A 170 -22.55 -4.85 33.56
C GLU A 170 -22.36 -4.78 32.04
N GLY A 171 -23.14 -5.58 31.29
CA GLY A 171 -22.98 -5.70 29.83
C GLY A 171 -23.05 -4.37 29.07
N THR A 172 -23.99 -3.50 29.43
CA THR A 172 -24.12 -2.16 28.83
C THR A 172 -22.87 -1.31 29.05
N LEU A 173 -22.36 -1.30 30.29
CA LEU A 173 -21.16 -0.53 30.66
C LEU A 173 -19.92 -1.09 29.97
N ALA A 174 -19.78 -2.42 29.89
CA ALA A 174 -18.66 -3.06 29.22
C ALA A 174 -18.59 -2.72 27.73
N ILE A 175 -19.74 -2.66 27.04
CA ILE A 175 -19.81 -2.24 25.63
C ILE A 175 -19.36 -0.79 25.49
N ILE A 176 -19.91 0.12 26.31
CA ILE A 176 -19.54 1.54 26.27
C ILE A 176 -18.03 1.70 26.50
N VAL A 177 -17.47 1.07 27.53
CA VAL A 177 -16.05 1.16 27.86
C VAL A 177 -15.15 0.55 26.77
N SER A 178 -15.59 -0.51 26.09
CA SER A 178 -14.82 -1.13 25.00
C SER A 178 -14.63 -0.23 23.78
N VAL A 179 -15.59 0.67 23.52
CA VAL A 179 -15.61 1.55 22.34
C VAL A 179 -14.90 2.88 22.60
N ILE A 180 -14.69 3.27 23.86
CA ILE A 180 -14.00 4.51 24.22
C ILE A 180 -12.57 4.57 23.64
N PRO A 181 -11.66 3.60 23.87
CA PRO A 181 -10.30 3.70 23.34
C PRO A 181 -10.23 3.77 21.80
N PRO A 182 -11.03 3.00 21.03
CA PRO A 182 -11.09 3.14 19.57
C PRO A 182 -11.56 4.51 19.10
N ILE A 183 -12.57 5.11 19.76
CA ILE A 183 -13.03 6.47 19.42
C ILE A 183 -11.92 7.49 19.68
N ILE A 184 -11.24 7.40 20.83
CA ILE A 184 -10.11 8.28 21.16
C ILE A 184 -9.00 8.11 20.12
N TYR A 185 -8.66 6.87 19.76
CA TYR A 185 -7.66 6.59 18.74
C TYR A 185 -8.04 7.13 17.36
N MET A 186 -9.33 7.05 17.00
CA MET A 186 -9.85 7.64 15.77
C MET A 186 -9.69 9.17 15.77
N ALA A 187 -10.05 9.84 16.87
CA ALA A 187 -9.86 11.29 17.00
C ALA A 187 -8.37 11.69 16.91
N ILE A 188 -7.47 10.89 17.49
CA ILE A 188 -6.02 11.07 17.36
C ILE A 188 -5.58 10.91 15.90
N CYS A 189 -6.11 9.94 15.16
CA CYS A 189 -5.78 9.74 13.75
C CYS A 189 -6.18 10.93 12.87
N PHE A 190 -7.26 11.64 13.21
CA PHE A 190 -7.67 12.84 12.49
C PHE A 190 -6.87 14.10 12.84
N THR A 191 -6.21 14.14 14.00
CA THR A 191 -5.62 15.39 14.54
C THR A 191 -4.09 15.37 14.57
N CYS A 192 -3.48 14.20 14.74
CA CYS A 192 -2.05 14.06 15.01
C CYS A 192 -1.24 13.67 13.77
N LYS A 193 0.08 13.85 13.82
CA LYS A 193 0.99 13.41 12.74
C LYS A 193 1.10 11.88 12.67
N PRO A 194 1.34 11.27 11.49
CA PRO A 194 1.35 9.82 11.31
C PRO A 194 2.29 9.05 12.25
N ASN A 195 3.47 9.60 12.55
CA ASN A 195 4.42 8.96 13.47
C ASN A 195 3.83 8.82 14.88
N LEU A 196 3.12 9.83 15.39
CA LEU A 196 2.49 9.78 16.71
C LEU A 196 1.32 8.78 16.71
N GLN A 197 0.53 8.77 15.64
CA GLN A 197 -0.58 7.81 15.49
C GLN A 197 -0.10 6.35 15.54
N ILE A 198 1.01 6.04 14.87
CA ILE A 198 1.61 4.70 14.87
C ILE A 198 2.16 4.35 16.25
N THR A 199 2.84 5.28 16.93
CA THR A 199 3.35 5.05 18.29
C THR A 199 2.20 4.75 19.27
N ILE A 200 1.11 5.52 19.21
CA ILE A 200 -0.07 5.30 20.04
C ILE A 200 -0.74 3.97 19.68
N ALA A 201 -0.84 3.61 18.39
CA ALA A 201 -1.29 2.28 17.99
C ALA A 201 -0.41 1.17 18.57
N GLY A 202 0.91 1.35 18.63
CA GLY A 202 1.83 0.39 19.25
C GLY A 202 1.53 0.19 20.73
N ILE A 203 1.39 1.29 21.48
CA ILE A 203 1.05 1.26 22.91
C ILE A 203 -0.32 0.58 23.13
N LEU A 204 -1.35 1.00 22.39
CA LEU A 204 -2.67 0.40 22.47
C LEU A 204 -2.65 -1.09 22.08
N SER A 205 -1.85 -1.49 21.08
CA SER A 205 -1.72 -2.89 20.68
C SER A 205 -1.17 -3.76 21.79
N VAL A 206 -0.19 -3.26 22.57
CA VAL A 206 0.33 -3.96 23.74
C VAL A 206 -0.74 -4.08 24.83
N LEU A 207 -1.47 -3.01 25.11
CA LEU A 207 -2.57 -3.04 26.10
C LEU A 207 -3.68 -4.02 25.69
N TYR A 208 -4.08 -3.99 24.42
CA TYR A 208 -5.04 -4.93 23.87
C TYR A 208 -4.53 -6.36 23.88
N ALA A 209 -3.23 -6.61 23.68
CA ALA A 209 -2.67 -7.95 23.76
C ALA A 209 -2.83 -8.57 25.16
N PHE A 210 -2.57 -7.78 26.22
CA PHE A 210 -2.85 -8.22 27.60
C PHE A 210 -4.33 -8.49 27.83
N LEU A 211 -5.19 -7.59 27.35
CA LEU A 211 -6.63 -7.75 27.47
C LEU A 211 -7.12 -9.00 26.73
N MET A 212 -6.64 -9.25 25.52
CA MET A 212 -6.97 -10.44 24.73
C MET A 212 -6.49 -11.74 25.36
N THR A 213 -5.35 -11.71 26.05
CA THR A 213 -4.87 -12.86 26.82
C THR A 213 -5.83 -13.15 27.98
N ALA A 214 -6.28 -12.11 28.68
CA ALA A 214 -7.31 -12.26 29.71
C ALA A 214 -8.64 -12.76 29.12
N SER A 215 -9.05 -12.27 27.94
CA SER A 215 -10.24 -12.75 27.22
C SER A 215 -10.14 -14.24 26.88
N PHE A 216 -8.98 -14.70 26.42
CA PHE A 216 -8.76 -16.11 26.08
C PHE A 216 -9.00 -17.02 27.28
N PHE A 217 -8.39 -16.70 28.43
CA PHE A 217 -8.63 -17.45 29.68
C PHE A 217 -10.05 -17.28 30.21
N SER A 218 -10.68 -16.14 29.94
CA SER A 218 -12.08 -15.89 30.31
C SER A 218 -13.04 -16.81 29.58
N ILE A 219 -12.83 -17.03 28.28
CA ILE A 219 -13.64 -17.96 27.48
C ILE A 219 -13.49 -19.39 28.03
N ILE A 220 -12.27 -19.79 28.39
CA ILE A 220 -12.02 -21.11 29.01
C ILE A 220 -12.69 -21.20 30.38
N GLY A 221 -12.55 -20.18 31.23
CA GLY A 221 -13.18 -20.12 32.54
C GLY A 221 -14.70 -20.17 32.46
N ASP A 222 -15.31 -19.51 31.48
CA ASP A 222 -16.75 -19.56 31.23
C ASP A 222 -17.23 -20.97 30.88
N MET A 223 -16.51 -21.68 30.00
CA MET A 223 -16.82 -23.08 29.67
C MET A 223 -16.74 -24.00 30.90
N VAL A 224 -15.75 -23.79 31.76
CA VAL A 224 -15.58 -24.56 33.00
C VAL A 224 -16.69 -24.26 34.01
N MET A 225 -17.02 -22.98 34.21
CA MET A 225 -18.04 -22.53 35.17
C MET A 225 -19.45 -23.00 34.77
N GLN A 226 -19.76 -23.00 33.48
CA GLN A 226 -21.06 -23.47 32.96
C GLN A 226 -21.11 -24.99 32.80
N GLY A 227 -20.00 -25.71 32.98
CA GLY A 227 -19.91 -27.16 32.77
C GLY A 227 -20.22 -27.58 31.33
N THR A 228 -20.08 -26.66 30.35
CA THR A 228 -20.42 -26.91 28.95
C THR A 228 -19.46 -26.19 28.02
N PHE A 229 -19.13 -26.85 26.90
CA PHE A 229 -18.39 -26.25 25.79
C PHE A 229 -19.31 -25.53 24.79
N ILE A 230 -20.64 -25.59 25.00
CA ILE A 230 -21.68 -25.06 24.12
C ILE A 230 -22.05 -23.62 24.49
N THR A 231 -21.08 -22.84 24.99
CA THR A 231 -21.26 -21.38 25.11
C THR A 231 -21.02 -20.76 23.74
N PRO A 232 -21.74 -19.70 23.32
CA PRO A 232 -21.55 -19.09 22.00
C PRO A 232 -20.08 -18.73 21.72
N THR A 233 -19.38 -18.19 22.71
CA THR A 233 -17.96 -17.84 22.67
C THR A 233 -17.04 -19.06 22.66
N GLY A 234 -17.39 -20.11 23.41
CA GLY A 234 -16.67 -21.39 23.44
C GLY A 234 -16.76 -22.13 22.10
N ILE A 235 -17.95 -22.21 21.51
CA ILE A 235 -18.18 -22.78 20.17
C ILE A 235 -17.37 -22.01 19.12
N PHE A 236 -17.39 -20.68 19.17
CA PHE A 236 -16.58 -19.86 18.25
C PHE A 236 -15.08 -20.17 18.37
N LEU A 237 -14.53 -20.19 19.58
CA LEU A 237 -13.11 -20.45 19.80
C LEU A 237 -12.71 -21.88 19.41
N LEU A 238 -13.54 -22.87 19.75
CA LEU A 238 -13.32 -24.27 19.42
C LEU A 238 -13.41 -24.51 17.91
N SER A 239 -14.45 -23.97 17.26
CA SER A 239 -14.63 -24.10 15.80
C SER A 239 -13.48 -23.44 15.02
N MET A 240 -13.02 -22.26 15.43
CA MET A 240 -11.84 -21.61 14.83
C MET A 240 -10.57 -22.41 15.04
N SER A 241 -10.38 -22.96 16.24
CA SER A 241 -9.21 -23.77 16.56
C SER A 241 -9.19 -25.07 15.75
N ILE A 242 -10.33 -25.74 15.61
CA ILE A 242 -10.49 -26.94 14.76
C ILE A 242 -10.26 -26.57 13.29
N LEU A 243 -10.84 -25.48 12.81
CA LEU A 243 -10.68 -25.04 11.42
C LEU A 243 -9.20 -24.82 11.08
N TYR A 244 -8.47 -24.06 11.90
CA TYR A 244 -7.05 -23.82 11.65
C TYR A 244 -6.19 -25.07 11.83
N LEU A 245 -6.52 -25.93 12.79
CA LEU A 245 -5.81 -27.20 12.97
C LEU A 245 -5.99 -28.13 11.76
N VAL A 246 -7.22 -28.34 11.31
CA VAL A 246 -7.51 -29.15 10.12
C VAL A 246 -6.83 -28.56 8.89
N THR A 247 -6.92 -27.24 8.72
CA THR A 247 -6.28 -26.56 7.58
C THR A 247 -4.76 -26.71 7.61
N ALA A 248 -4.13 -26.58 8.77
CA ALA A 248 -2.69 -26.80 8.91
C ALA A 248 -2.29 -28.25 8.62
N ILE A 249 -3.08 -29.24 9.07
CA ILE A 249 -2.84 -30.67 8.76
C ILE A 249 -2.89 -30.93 7.25
N LEU A 250 -3.78 -30.24 6.54
CA LEU A 250 -3.87 -30.33 5.07
C LEU A 250 -2.70 -29.65 4.33
N HIS A 251 -1.83 -28.90 5.03
CA HIS A 251 -0.65 -28.25 4.47
C HIS A 251 0.63 -28.67 5.23
N PRO A 252 1.12 -29.92 5.06
CA PRO A 252 2.19 -30.48 5.89
C PRO A 252 3.52 -29.69 5.87
N GLN A 253 3.86 -29.07 4.74
CA GLN A 253 5.09 -28.28 4.60
C GLN A 253 5.06 -27.00 5.46
N GLU A 254 3.86 -26.46 5.67
CA GLU A 254 3.64 -25.19 6.38
C GLU A 254 2.94 -25.40 7.73
N PHE A 255 2.77 -26.66 8.16
CA PHE A 255 2.10 -27.03 9.40
C PHE A 255 2.65 -26.26 10.62
N SER A 256 3.96 -26.05 10.66
CA SER A 256 4.65 -25.32 11.73
C SER A 256 4.15 -23.88 11.94
N MET A 257 3.50 -23.27 10.94
CA MET A 257 2.95 -21.93 11.05
C MET A 257 1.85 -21.84 12.12
N ILE A 258 1.17 -22.95 12.45
CA ILE A 258 0.12 -22.98 13.48
C ILE A 258 0.61 -22.51 14.86
N ILE A 259 1.90 -22.67 15.16
CA ILE A 259 2.53 -22.22 16.41
C ILE A 259 2.34 -20.71 16.61
N TYR A 260 2.32 -19.95 15.51
CA TYR A 260 2.14 -18.50 15.53
C TYR A 260 0.67 -18.07 15.65
N GLY A 261 -0.29 -19.00 15.58
CA GLY A 261 -1.73 -18.73 15.62
C GLY A 261 -2.19 -18.09 16.93
N LEU A 262 -1.60 -18.47 18.08
CA LEU A 262 -1.91 -17.83 19.37
C LEU A 262 -1.50 -16.35 19.35
N MET A 263 -0.33 -16.03 18.79
CA MET A 263 0.10 -14.64 18.70
C MET A 263 -0.80 -13.84 17.74
N TYR A 264 -1.23 -14.45 16.63
CA TYR A 264 -2.22 -13.84 15.75
C TYR A 264 -3.53 -13.51 16.47
N PHE A 265 -4.06 -14.46 17.26
CA PHE A 265 -5.28 -14.26 18.05
C PHE A 265 -5.16 -13.09 19.04
N ILE A 266 -4.06 -13.04 19.79
CA ILE A 266 -3.81 -11.97 20.77
C ILE A 266 -3.68 -10.59 20.08
N CYS A 267 -3.17 -10.57 18.84
CA CYS A 267 -3.01 -9.36 18.05
C CYS A 267 -4.25 -8.97 17.22
N ILE A 268 -5.39 -9.67 17.33
CA ILE A 268 -6.61 -9.36 16.57
C ILE A 268 -7.03 -7.88 16.71
N PRO A 269 -7.05 -7.27 17.90
CA PRO A 269 -7.43 -5.85 18.00
C PRO A 269 -6.46 -4.89 17.31
N SER A 270 -5.17 -5.23 17.26
CA SER A 270 -4.19 -4.45 16.50
C SER A 270 -4.51 -4.50 15.00
N GLY A 271 -4.70 -5.71 14.45
CA GLY A 271 -4.88 -5.94 13.01
C GLY A 271 -6.27 -5.57 12.46
N TYR A 272 -7.34 -5.78 13.23
CA TYR A 272 -8.72 -5.63 12.74
C TYR A 272 -9.44 -4.38 13.25
N LEU A 273 -8.95 -3.73 14.31
CA LEU A 273 -9.56 -2.52 14.89
C LEU A 273 -8.65 -1.30 14.73
N LEU A 274 -7.46 -1.30 15.35
CA LEU A 274 -6.55 -0.15 15.30
C LEU A 274 -6.02 0.11 13.89
N LEU A 275 -5.57 -0.94 13.20
CA LEU A 275 -5.04 -0.83 11.85
C LEU A 275 -6.13 -0.42 10.84
N THR A 276 -7.36 -0.90 11.01
CA THR A 276 -8.50 -0.47 10.18
C THR A 276 -8.75 1.02 10.33
N ILE A 277 -8.83 1.53 11.56
CA ILE A 277 -8.96 2.97 11.83
C ILE A 277 -7.81 3.76 11.20
N TYR A 278 -6.57 3.35 11.46
CA TYR A 278 -5.38 4.02 10.93
C TYR A 278 -5.39 4.06 9.40
N SER A 279 -5.69 2.95 8.74
CA SER A 279 -5.67 2.83 7.29
C SER A 279 -6.74 3.68 6.60
N LEU A 280 -7.97 3.70 7.13
CA LEU A 280 -9.08 4.46 6.55
C LEU A 280 -8.94 5.97 6.78
N VAL A 281 -8.46 6.41 7.94
CA VAL A 281 -8.26 7.85 8.20
C VAL A 281 -7.09 8.41 7.39
N ASN A 282 -6.05 7.61 7.16
CA ASN A 282 -4.84 8.05 6.45
C ASN A 282 -4.82 7.69 4.95
N MET A 283 -5.98 7.51 4.32
CA MET A 283 -6.07 7.24 2.87
C MET A 283 -5.43 8.34 2.01
N HIS A 284 -5.42 9.58 2.51
CA HIS A 284 -4.83 10.74 1.85
C HIS A 284 -3.29 10.64 1.68
N ILE A 285 -2.62 9.76 2.44
CA ILE A 285 -1.16 9.60 2.36
C ILE A 285 -0.81 8.60 1.25
N VAL A 286 -0.59 9.12 0.05
CA VAL A 286 -0.23 8.36 -1.15
C VAL A 286 1.28 8.10 -1.31
N SER A 287 2.07 8.55 -0.34
CA SER A 287 3.52 8.47 -0.38
C SER A 287 4.01 7.12 0.18
N TRP A 288 4.79 6.36 -0.62
CA TRP A 288 5.33 5.04 -0.25
C TRP A 288 6.48 4.60 -1.17
N GLY A 289 7.32 3.69 -0.67
CA GLY A 289 8.38 3.05 -1.45
C GLY A 289 9.37 4.04 -2.08
N THR A 290 9.76 3.79 -3.32
CA THR A 290 10.70 4.64 -4.08
C THR A 290 10.07 5.94 -4.59
N ARG A 291 8.73 6.11 -4.52
CA ARG A 291 8.01 7.27 -5.09
C ARG A 291 8.34 8.58 -4.37
N GLU A 292 8.79 8.53 -3.11
CA GLU A 292 9.27 9.69 -2.35
C GLU A 292 10.74 10.03 -2.65
N SER A 293 11.56 9.00 -2.91
CA SER A 293 13.00 9.17 -3.13
C SER A 293 13.34 10.00 -4.37
N SER A 294 12.37 10.23 -5.26
CA SER A 294 12.52 11.08 -6.44
C SER A 294 12.28 12.56 -6.18
N ARG A 295 11.48 12.93 -5.16
CA ARG A 295 11.21 14.36 -4.83
C ARG A 295 12.28 14.92 -3.89
N ASP A 296 12.66 14.17 -2.87
CA ASP A 296 13.70 14.62 -1.92
C ASP A 296 15.12 14.60 -2.53
N LYS A 297 15.34 13.86 -3.63
CA LYS A 297 16.61 13.90 -4.37
C LYS A 297 16.76 15.15 -5.24
N VAL A 298 15.66 15.85 -5.56
CA VAL A 298 15.71 17.06 -6.41
C VAL A 298 15.99 18.32 -5.57
N GLU A 299 15.65 18.32 -4.27
CA GLU A 299 15.85 19.50 -3.41
C GLU A 299 16.93 19.34 -2.33
N GLY A 300 17.57 18.16 -2.17
CA GLY A 300 18.43 17.88 -1.01
C GLY A 300 19.74 17.15 -1.26
N LYS A 301 20.20 16.96 -2.49
CA LYS A 301 21.54 16.41 -2.76
C LYS A 301 22.29 17.29 -3.74
N ALA A 302 23.36 17.93 -3.24
CA ALA A 302 24.50 18.25 -4.08
C ALA A 302 24.86 17.00 -4.87
N ALA A 303 24.50 16.98 -6.15
CA ALA A 303 24.77 15.88 -7.05
C ALA A 303 26.30 15.67 -7.09
N GLY A 304 26.75 14.48 -6.71
CA GLY A 304 28.11 14.03 -6.99
C GLY A 304 29.10 13.95 -5.84
N LEU A 305 28.78 14.23 -4.56
CA LEU A 305 29.74 14.02 -3.46
C LEU A 305 29.81 12.55 -3.01
N LEU A 306 30.95 11.88 -3.24
CA LEU A 306 31.23 10.52 -2.78
C LEU A 306 31.80 10.49 -1.35
N CYS A 307 32.52 11.53 -0.94
CA CYS A 307 33.06 11.65 0.42
C CYS A 307 33.23 13.14 0.81
N ASP A 308 32.71 13.52 1.97
CA ASP A 308 33.01 14.79 2.64
C ASP A 308 33.51 14.46 4.06
N ARG A 309 34.82 14.61 4.28
CA ARG A 309 35.41 14.50 5.62
C ARG A 309 36.23 15.73 5.92
N THR A 310 35.86 16.38 7.02
CA THR A 310 36.63 17.45 7.65
C THR A 310 37.45 16.84 8.78
N CYS A 311 38.76 16.83 8.65
CA CYS A 311 39.65 16.39 9.72
C CYS A 311 40.30 17.60 10.37
N LYS A 312 40.07 17.78 11.67
CA LYS A 312 40.69 18.84 12.46
C LYS A 312 41.85 18.26 13.24
N LEU A 313 43.07 18.71 12.96
CA LEU A 313 44.24 18.36 13.75
C LEU A 313 44.99 19.63 14.15
N CYS A 314 45.03 19.89 15.47
CA CYS A 314 45.78 20.91 16.20
C CYS A 314 46.38 22.07 15.38
N CYS A 315 45.48 22.89 14.81
CA CYS A 315 45.69 24.17 14.10
C CYS A 315 45.57 24.14 12.56
N TRP A 316 45.27 23.00 11.92
CA TRP A 316 44.93 22.96 10.49
C TRP A 316 43.58 22.26 10.25
N ASP A 317 42.72 22.93 9.48
CA ASP A 317 41.44 22.38 9.03
C ASP A 317 41.63 21.84 7.60
N LEU A 318 41.73 20.51 7.45
CA LEU A 318 41.79 19.87 6.14
C LEU A 318 40.37 19.42 5.73
N LYS A 319 39.85 20.05 4.68
CA LYS A 319 38.57 19.67 4.06
C LYS A 319 38.84 18.87 2.80
N CYS A 320 38.54 17.57 2.82
CA CYS A 320 38.68 16.70 1.66
C CYS A 320 37.29 16.39 1.11
N GLN A 321 37.00 16.92 -0.08
CA GLN A 321 35.77 16.66 -0.82
C GLN A 321 36.11 15.90 -2.10
N VAL A 322 35.60 14.69 -2.24
CA VAL A 322 35.76 13.87 -3.46
C VAL A 322 34.42 13.83 -4.18
N SER A 323 34.40 14.41 -5.38
CA SER A 323 33.26 14.36 -6.29
C SER A 323 33.40 13.22 -7.30
N GLN A 324 32.29 12.68 -7.76
CA GLN A 324 32.19 11.61 -8.75
C GLN A 324 32.83 12.01 -10.10
N GLU A 325 32.82 13.31 -10.43
CA GLU A 325 33.52 13.85 -11.61
C GLU A 325 35.05 13.73 -11.47
N THR A 326 35.59 13.94 -10.27
CA THR A 326 37.03 13.87 -10.00
C THR A 326 37.55 12.44 -10.11
N THR A 327 36.75 11.45 -9.71
CA THR A 327 37.10 10.03 -9.83
C THR A 327 37.12 9.58 -11.29
N ASN A 328 36.16 10.05 -12.10
CA ASN A 328 36.12 9.75 -13.54
C ASN A 328 37.31 10.38 -14.29
N MET A 329 37.71 11.59 -13.93
CA MET A 329 38.90 12.25 -14.50
C MET A 329 40.20 11.53 -14.12
N ALA A 330 40.34 11.10 -12.87
CA ALA A 330 41.49 10.31 -12.42
C ALA A 330 41.55 8.94 -13.11
N LEU A 331 40.40 8.26 -13.27
CA LEU A 331 40.30 7.01 -14.02
C LEU A 331 40.68 7.20 -15.50
N LEU A 332 40.22 8.27 -16.14
CA LEU A 332 40.59 8.61 -17.52
C LEU A 332 42.09 8.91 -17.67
N GLN A 333 42.70 9.60 -16.71
CA GLN A 333 44.14 9.84 -16.70
C GLN A 333 44.95 8.54 -16.51
N ILE A 334 44.50 7.66 -15.61
CA ILE A 334 45.13 6.35 -15.40
C ILE A 334 44.97 5.48 -16.65
N GLN A 335 43.80 5.47 -17.29
CA GLN A 335 43.53 4.72 -18.52
C GLN A 335 44.40 5.20 -19.69
N ASN A 336 44.57 6.52 -19.85
CA ASN A 336 45.41 7.12 -20.89
C ASN A 336 46.91 6.87 -20.68
N THR A 337 47.34 6.65 -19.44
CA THR A 337 48.74 6.31 -19.12
C THR A 337 49.03 4.83 -19.38
N ILE A 338 48.03 3.96 -19.24
CA ILE A 338 48.16 2.51 -19.41
C ILE A 338 47.97 2.07 -20.87
N ASN A 339 47.15 2.77 -21.66
CA ASN A 339 46.97 2.45 -23.08
C ASN A 339 46.51 3.66 -23.91
N PRO A 340 47.42 4.39 -24.58
CA PRO A 340 47.10 5.65 -25.28
C PRO A 340 46.17 5.47 -26.50
N ASN A 341 45.98 4.25 -27.01
CA ASN A 341 45.15 3.99 -28.20
C ASN A 341 43.69 3.61 -27.88
N ALA A 342 43.29 3.51 -26.60
CA ALA A 342 41.92 3.19 -26.20
C ALA A 342 41.02 4.43 -26.01
N ALA A 343 41.59 5.64 -26.06
CA ALA A 343 40.89 6.89 -25.73
C ALA A 343 39.78 7.29 -26.74
N ALA A 344 39.81 6.77 -27.97
CA ALA A 344 38.87 7.16 -29.02
C ALA A 344 37.48 6.47 -28.91
N ALA A 345 37.34 5.40 -28.11
CA ALA A 345 36.09 4.66 -28.02
C ALA A 345 35.16 5.13 -26.88
N HIS A 346 35.69 5.82 -25.87
CA HIS A 346 34.91 6.25 -24.70
C HIS A 346 34.31 7.66 -24.81
N THR A 347 34.84 8.53 -25.67
CA THR A 347 34.28 9.88 -25.90
C THR A 347 32.92 9.84 -26.60
N ALA A 348 32.62 8.78 -27.36
CA ALA A 348 31.36 8.64 -28.09
C ALA A 348 30.14 8.31 -27.19
N VAL A 349 30.36 7.67 -26.04
CA VAL A 349 29.27 7.18 -25.18
C VAL A 349 28.72 8.28 -24.25
N ILE A 350 29.54 9.25 -23.87
CA ILE A 350 29.11 10.37 -23.00
C ILE A 350 28.36 11.44 -23.82
N GLN A 351 28.68 11.61 -25.10
CA GLN A 351 28.03 12.61 -25.96
C GLN A 351 26.56 12.27 -26.30
N GLN A 352 26.16 10.99 -26.25
CA GLN A 352 24.78 10.56 -26.52
C GLN A 352 23.83 10.68 -25.32
N GLN A 353 24.33 10.89 -24.08
CA GLN A 353 23.48 11.08 -22.91
C GLN A 353 23.15 12.55 -22.61
N ILE A 354 23.68 13.51 -23.38
CA ILE A 354 23.51 14.95 -23.14
C ILE A 354 22.65 15.64 -24.23
N GLN A 355 22.39 15.00 -25.38
CA GLN A 355 21.58 15.58 -26.47
C GLN A 355 20.08 15.25 -26.40
N GLY A 356 19.44 15.59 -25.27
CA GLY A 356 17.99 15.45 -25.09
C GLY A 356 17.32 16.65 -24.41
N VAL A 357 17.98 17.80 -24.37
CA VAL A 357 17.40 19.07 -23.90
C VAL A 357 17.82 20.15 -24.89
N ASP A 358 16.89 20.49 -25.78
CA ASP A 358 16.98 21.69 -26.61
C ASP A 358 16.88 22.91 -25.68
N GLU A 359 17.94 23.74 -25.65
CA GLU A 359 17.78 25.18 -25.48
C GLU A 359 19.01 25.93 -26.04
N ASN A 360 18.71 26.91 -26.88
CA ASN A 360 19.60 27.64 -27.77
C ASN A 360 20.38 28.72 -27.00
N PRO A 361 21.73 28.73 -26.94
CA PRO A 361 22.47 29.76 -26.22
C PRO A 361 23.03 30.82 -27.18
N SER A 362 22.37 31.98 -27.27
CA SER A 362 23.00 33.19 -27.79
C SER A 362 23.22 34.20 -26.65
N SER A 363 24.50 34.51 -26.44
CA SER A 363 25.07 35.67 -25.74
C SER A 363 24.86 35.78 -24.22
N MET A 364 25.93 35.49 -23.46
CA MET A 364 26.48 36.52 -22.58
C MET A 364 27.95 36.23 -22.23
N LYS A 365 28.84 37.06 -22.78
CA LYS A 365 30.20 37.26 -22.28
C LYS A 365 30.13 38.27 -21.12
N THR A 366 30.83 37.91 -20.05
CA THR A 366 31.70 38.71 -19.18
C THR A 366 31.36 40.18 -18.86
N GLU A 367 31.49 40.48 -17.56
CA GLU A 367 32.26 41.59 -16.98
C GLU A 367 31.53 42.74 -16.23
N LEU A 368 31.78 42.74 -14.92
CA LEU A 368 32.16 43.85 -14.03
C LEU A 368 31.27 45.09 -13.80
N GLN A 369 30.94 45.28 -12.51
CA GLN A 369 30.98 46.49 -11.68
C GLN A 369 30.03 47.69 -11.92
N ALA A 370 29.70 48.30 -10.76
CA ALA A 370 29.26 49.68 -10.49
C ALA A 370 27.75 49.99 -10.39
N VAL A 371 27.30 50.03 -9.13
CA VAL A 371 26.53 51.10 -8.44
C VAL A 371 26.15 52.33 -9.30
N GLU A 372 24.85 52.65 -9.43
CA GLU A 372 24.16 53.88 -8.94
C GLU A 372 22.75 54.11 -9.58
N ASN A 373 21.81 54.59 -8.75
CA ASN A 373 20.63 55.45 -9.01
C ASN A 373 19.44 54.98 -9.90
N GLY A 374 18.20 55.07 -9.35
CA GLY A 374 16.92 55.04 -10.10
C GLY A 374 16.49 56.44 -10.60
N PRO A 375 15.19 56.75 -10.91
CA PRO A 375 14.00 55.95 -11.24
C PRO A 375 13.27 56.44 -12.55
N GLN A 376 12.02 55.99 -12.77
CA GLN A 376 10.94 56.52 -13.67
C GLN A 376 10.72 55.83 -15.05
N SER A 377 9.55 55.17 -15.21
CA SER A 377 8.36 55.55 -16.03
C SER A 377 8.57 55.38 -17.56
N THR A 378 7.77 54.65 -18.33
CA THR A 378 6.41 55.04 -18.77
C THR A 378 5.74 53.93 -19.63
N GLN A 379 4.41 53.94 -19.58
CA GLN A 379 3.36 53.46 -20.50
C GLN A 379 3.75 52.99 -21.93
N HIS A 380 3.11 51.94 -22.46
CA HIS A 380 1.89 52.03 -23.31
C HIS A 380 1.33 50.66 -23.78
N LYS A 381 -0.02 50.52 -23.75
CA LYS A 381 -0.99 49.98 -24.76
C LYS A 381 -0.69 48.62 -25.46
N SER A 382 -1.63 47.70 -25.73
CA SER A 382 -3.07 47.79 -25.98
C SER A 382 -3.72 46.39 -26.20
N LYS A 383 -5.04 46.31 -25.95
CA LYS A 383 -6.12 45.45 -26.55
C LYS A 383 -6.13 43.95 -26.26
N GLU A 384 -7.05 43.44 -25.42
CA GLU A 384 -8.48 43.05 -25.67
C GLU A 384 -8.65 41.85 -26.65
N VAL A 385 -9.29 40.76 -26.18
CA VAL A 385 -10.69 40.38 -26.50
C VAL A 385 -11.11 39.15 -25.65
N ASP A 386 -12.22 39.32 -24.93
CA ASP A 386 -13.00 38.31 -24.21
C ASP A 386 -13.93 37.52 -25.17
N THR A 387 -14.23 36.26 -24.83
CA THR A 387 -15.26 35.43 -25.49
C THR A 387 -16.33 34.99 -24.50
N LYS A 388 -17.61 35.31 -24.79
CA LYS A 388 -18.80 34.66 -24.23
C LYS A 388 -19.97 34.76 -25.23
N GLY A 389 -20.72 33.66 -25.40
CA GLY A 389 -22.11 33.70 -25.85
C GLY A 389 -22.52 32.65 -26.90
N LEU A 390 -23.19 31.59 -26.44
CA LEU A 390 -24.13 30.70 -27.16
C LEU A 390 -25.47 31.45 -27.47
N PRO A 391 -26.56 30.90 -28.10
CA PRO A 391 -26.90 29.49 -28.46
C PRO A 391 -27.69 29.26 -29.81
N THR A 392 -28.24 28.03 -29.97
CA THR A 392 -29.40 27.54 -30.80
C THR A 392 -29.19 27.42 -32.33
N ASP A 393 -29.63 26.39 -33.08
CA ASP A 393 -30.67 25.36 -32.93
C ASP A 393 -30.48 24.15 -33.90
N GLU A 394 -31.15 23.04 -33.56
CA GLU A 394 -31.80 21.96 -34.37
C GLU A 394 -31.09 21.17 -35.51
N SER A 395 -31.09 19.84 -35.35
CA SER A 395 -31.87 18.84 -36.16
C SER A 395 -31.13 17.51 -36.44
N ASP A 396 -31.82 16.42 -36.07
CA ASP A 396 -31.90 15.06 -36.64
C ASP A 396 -30.69 14.39 -37.35
N SER A 397 -30.36 13.17 -36.91
CA SER A 397 -30.78 11.92 -37.60
C SER A 397 -30.01 10.67 -37.13
N GLU A 398 -30.75 9.57 -37.10
CA GLU A 398 -30.31 8.19 -36.89
C GLU A 398 -29.25 7.70 -37.89
N SER A 399 -28.35 6.79 -37.49
CA SER A 399 -28.45 5.37 -37.92
C SER A 399 -27.20 4.52 -37.64
N LYS A 400 -27.51 3.31 -37.16
CA LYS A 400 -26.83 2.00 -37.31
C LYS A 400 -25.60 1.90 -38.21
N ARG A 401 -24.58 1.16 -37.70
CA ARG A 401 -23.83 0.02 -38.32
C ARG A 401 -22.48 -0.10 -37.62
N ARG A 402 -21.88 -1.27 -37.36
CA ARG A 402 -22.23 -2.68 -37.54
C ARG A 402 -21.31 -3.47 -36.63
#